data_AF-A0A9D1XJV0-F1
#
_entry.id   AF-A0A9D1XJV0-F1
#
_cell.length_a   1.000
_cell.length_b   1.000
_cell.length_c   1.000
_cell.angle_alpha   90.00
_cell.angle_beta   90.00
_cell.angle_gamma   90.00
#
_symmetry.space_group_name_H-M   'P 1'
#
loop_
_entity.id
_entity.type
_entity.pdbx_description
1 polymer ?
#
loop_
_entity_poly.entity_id
_entity_poly.type
_entity_poly.pdbx_seq_one_letter_code
_entity_poly.pdbx_strand_id
1 'polypeptide(L)'
;MKNIIPFIVNYSPIKKLVIVPFEKKPDKIYKGFELQYIDGKPYGKGYRIVAYRKDSYVDVYDDISLQFQEDEKFNVAEKGLNRHIQVAIKKAYLEKQNNCECISFSFKDLENRKIDFYIKEFSSKKSIPMNLLAPIGYGSKNPNFLPLFFMYNFDFIRKKYTQIECKIEDKKIKIDKFFMPMNMQFRYYARYSNQCELLEFANTDSLSFVEVDLDNNSYIDKNIEYIFEESNSLSKIIVHLEDGKIEINFSPCFNMNKNTKGIFKICPKKEMGYLEGIYEINRDQDKIYIKLVPQNGWNAVPNSFITKLILNKNSIFCKWCKNYEYIEEIDISKRLVRAKWNNKCR
;
A
#
# COMPACT_ATOMS: atom_id res chain seq x y z
N MET A 1 -20.06 29.71 0.44
CA MET A 1 -18.59 29.81 0.52
C MET A 1 -18.07 28.40 0.24
N LYS A 2 -17.18 28.23 -0.75
CA LYS A 2 -16.68 26.90 -1.11
C LYS A 2 -15.71 26.40 -0.03
N ASN A 3 -15.70 25.09 0.16
CA ASN A 3 -14.79 24.42 1.09
C ASN A 3 -13.55 23.97 0.34
N ILE A 4 -12.40 24.03 1.00
CA ILE A 4 -11.14 23.52 0.47
C ILE A 4 -10.96 22.07 0.95
N ILE A 5 -10.56 21.17 0.05
CA ILE A 5 -10.13 19.83 0.42
C ILE A 5 -8.66 19.90 0.89
N PRO A 6 -8.36 19.67 2.18
CA PRO A 6 -6.99 19.83 2.69
C PRO A 6 -6.09 18.66 2.34
N PHE A 7 -6.64 17.47 2.12
CA PHE A 7 -5.87 16.26 1.85
C PHE A 7 -6.47 15.47 0.70
N ILE A 8 -5.72 15.34 -0.38
CA ILE A 8 -6.07 14.40 -1.45
C ILE A 8 -5.78 12.99 -0.96
N VAL A 9 -6.80 12.15 -1.02
CA VAL A 9 -6.71 10.74 -0.65
C VAL A 9 -7.01 9.94 -1.90
N ASN A 10 -6.22 8.89 -2.17
CA ASN A 10 -6.51 7.94 -3.24
C ASN A 10 -6.60 6.54 -2.66
N TYR A 11 -7.41 5.69 -3.29
CA TYR A 11 -7.49 4.27 -2.99
C TYR A 11 -7.13 3.47 -4.23
N SER A 12 -6.18 2.53 -4.09
CA SER A 12 -5.78 1.64 -5.17
C SER A 12 -6.50 0.28 -5.05
N PRO A 13 -7.13 -0.22 -6.13
CA PRO A 13 -7.99 -1.40 -6.10
C PRO A 13 -7.20 -2.73 -6.16
N ILE A 14 -6.03 -2.81 -5.53
CA ILE A 14 -5.28 -4.06 -5.38
C ILE A 14 -5.98 -4.91 -4.30
N LYS A 15 -6.66 -5.98 -4.73
CA LYS A 15 -7.46 -6.83 -3.83
C LYS A 15 -6.66 -7.96 -3.20
N LYS A 16 -5.68 -8.49 -3.94
CA LYS A 16 -4.83 -9.60 -3.50
C LYS A 16 -3.41 -9.41 -4.01
N LEU A 17 -2.44 -9.94 -3.28
CA LEU A 17 -1.07 -10.00 -3.78
C LEU A 17 -0.29 -11.19 -3.24
N VAL A 18 0.74 -11.58 -3.97
CA VAL A 18 1.78 -12.49 -3.52
C VAL A 18 3.14 -11.98 -3.97
N ILE A 19 4.11 -11.97 -3.06
CA ILE A 19 5.51 -11.66 -3.34
C ILE A 19 6.30 -12.96 -3.25
N VAL A 20 7.03 -13.28 -4.32
CA VAL A 20 7.87 -14.49 -4.45
C VAL A 20 9.34 -14.07 -4.62
N PRO A 21 10.09 -13.90 -3.52
CA PRO A 21 11.50 -13.51 -3.56
C PRO A 21 12.41 -14.71 -3.85
N PHE A 22 13.49 -14.44 -4.58
CA PHE A 22 14.59 -15.36 -4.87
C PHE A 22 15.93 -14.60 -4.83
N GLU A 23 16.08 -13.73 -3.82
CA GLU A 23 17.19 -12.80 -3.66
C GLU A 23 18.50 -13.50 -3.30
N LYS A 24 18.45 -14.65 -2.62
CA LYS A 24 19.67 -15.41 -2.26
C LYS A 24 20.35 -16.03 -3.48
N LYS A 25 19.58 -16.33 -4.53
CA LYS A 25 20.07 -16.90 -5.79
C LYS A 25 19.29 -16.28 -6.96
N PRO A 26 19.55 -14.99 -7.25
CA PRO A 26 18.74 -14.25 -8.21
C PRO A 26 18.97 -14.76 -9.63
N ASP A 27 18.04 -14.39 -10.50
CA ASP A 27 18.22 -14.51 -11.95
C ASP A 27 19.27 -13.50 -12.47
N LYS A 28 19.62 -13.55 -13.75
CA LYS A 28 20.48 -12.53 -14.39
C LYS A 28 19.91 -11.11 -14.21
N ILE A 29 18.58 -10.95 -14.29
CA ILE A 29 17.91 -9.64 -14.22
C ILE A 29 17.12 -9.48 -12.92
N TYR A 30 16.32 -10.48 -12.56
CA TYR A 30 15.33 -10.37 -11.47
C TYR A 30 15.82 -10.97 -10.15
N LYS A 31 15.30 -10.44 -9.04
CA LYS A 31 15.48 -10.94 -7.67
C LYS A 31 14.16 -11.33 -6.99
N GLY A 32 13.02 -11.00 -7.59
CA GLY A 32 11.70 -11.36 -7.08
C GLY A 32 10.60 -10.96 -8.05
N PHE A 33 9.43 -11.58 -7.92
CA PHE A 33 8.19 -11.16 -8.58
C PHE A 33 7.10 -10.95 -7.55
N GLU A 34 6.27 -9.95 -7.78
CA GLU A 34 5.01 -9.75 -7.06
C GLU A 34 3.86 -9.80 -8.05
N LEU A 35 2.94 -10.74 -7.84
CA LEU A 35 1.68 -10.83 -8.57
C LEU A 35 0.61 -10.11 -7.77
N GLN A 36 -0.05 -9.15 -8.39
CA GLN A 36 -1.17 -8.40 -7.83
C GLN A 36 -2.44 -8.74 -8.63
N TYR A 37 -3.55 -8.95 -7.93
CA TYR A 37 -4.88 -9.02 -8.54
C TYR A 37 -5.59 -7.70 -8.30
N ILE A 38 -5.97 -7.04 -9.39
CA ILE A 38 -6.59 -5.73 -9.40
C ILE A 38 -8.06 -5.90 -9.81
N ASP A 39 -8.96 -5.26 -9.08
CA ASP A 39 -10.40 -5.27 -9.36
C ASP A 39 -11.01 -3.92 -8.97
N GLY A 40 -11.05 -3.00 -9.93
CA GLY A 40 -11.60 -1.66 -9.75
C GLY A 40 -11.00 -0.60 -10.68
N LYS A 41 -11.61 0.59 -10.67
CA LYS A 41 -11.14 1.74 -11.46
C LYS A 41 -9.84 2.32 -10.88
N PRO A 42 -8.96 2.91 -11.72
CA PRO A 42 -9.12 3.08 -13.18
C PRO A 42 -8.78 1.82 -14.00
N TYR A 43 -8.14 0.82 -13.41
CA TYR A 43 -7.52 -0.29 -14.14
C TYR A 43 -8.49 -1.33 -14.70
N GLY A 44 -9.68 -1.47 -14.15
CA GLY A 44 -10.58 -2.59 -14.48
C GLY A 44 -10.21 -3.84 -13.66
N LYS A 45 -10.22 -5.01 -14.29
CA LYS A 45 -10.05 -6.31 -13.61
C LYS A 45 -9.02 -7.17 -14.32
N GLY A 46 -8.02 -7.64 -13.59
CA GLY A 46 -6.92 -8.39 -14.17
C GLY A 46 -5.75 -8.55 -13.22
N TYR A 47 -4.60 -8.97 -13.76
CA TYR A 47 -3.38 -9.18 -13.00
C TYR A 47 -2.29 -8.21 -13.41
N ARG A 48 -1.46 -7.84 -12.43
CA ARG A 48 -0.24 -7.07 -12.62
C ARG A 48 0.92 -7.83 -12.02
N ILE A 49 2.08 -7.79 -12.67
CA ILE A 49 3.33 -8.33 -12.14
C ILE A 49 4.30 -7.17 -11.95
N VAL A 50 4.73 -6.97 -10.70
CA VAL A 50 5.86 -6.10 -10.35
C VAL A 50 7.11 -6.98 -10.25
N ALA A 51 8.04 -6.82 -11.19
CA ALA A 51 9.28 -7.58 -11.27
C ALA A 51 10.44 -6.78 -10.67
N TYR A 52 10.95 -7.25 -9.53
CA TYR A 52 12.05 -6.61 -8.82
C TYR A 52 13.38 -6.95 -9.48
N ARG A 53 14.07 -5.94 -10.02
CA ARG A 53 15.36 -6.10 -10.68
C ARG A 53 16.52 -6.06 -9.69
N LYS A 54 17.68 -6.57 -10.10
CA LYS A 54 18.92 -6.54 -9.31
C LYS A 54 19.54 -5.14 -9.18
N ASP A 55 19.27 -4.25 -10.12
CA ASP A 55 19.72 -2.85 -10.10
C ASP A 55 18.86 -1.94 -9.19
N SER A 56 17.87 -2.54 -8.50
CA SER A 56 16.87 -1.90 -7.63
C SER A 56 15.82 -1.07 -8.35
N TYR A 57 15.65 -1.20 -9.67
CA TYR A 57 14.44 -0.73 -10.33
C TYR A 57 13.37 -1.83 -10.39
N VAL A 58 12.16 -1.47 -10.80
CA VAL A 58 11.07 -2.42 -11.07
C VAL A 58 10.64 -2.37 -12.53
N ASP A 59 10.40 -3.54 -13.13
CA ASP A 59 9.63 -3.66 -14.38
C ASP A 59 8.19 -4.01 -14.01
N VAL A 60 7.21 -3.35 -14.61
CA VAL A 60 5.78 -3.56 -14.36
C VAL A 60 5.13 -4.11 -15.62
N TYR A 61 4.45 -5.24 -15.46
CA TYR A 61 3.75 -5.94 -16.53
C TYR A 61 2.27 -6.03 -16.19
N ASP A 62 1.45 -5.31 -16.93
CA ASP A 62 0.00 -5.39 -16.81
C ASP A 62 -0.55 -6.42 -17.77
N ASP A 63 -1.52 -7.21 -17.31
CA ASP A 63 -2.27 -8.03 -18.23
C ASP A 63 -3.04 -7.15 -19.24
N ILE A 64 -3.19 -7.65 -20.46
CA ILE A 64 -3.97 -6.97 -21.52
C ILE A 64 -5.44 -6.72 -21.14
N SER A 65 -5.97 -7.41 -20.12
CA SER A 65 -7.31 -7.14 -19.57
C SER A 65 -7.40 -5.88 -18.70
N LEU A 66 -6.27 -5.35 -18.23
CA LEU A 66 -6.22 -4.09 -17.50
C LEU A 66 -6.18 -2.89 -18.45
N GLN A 67 -6.73 -1.77 -18.02
CA GLN A 67 -6.55 -0.48 -18.68
C GLN A 67 -5.17 0.09 -18.35
N PHE A 68 -4.32 0.23 -19.36
CA PHE A 68 -2.98 0.81 -19.20
C PHE A 68 -3.06 2.25 -18.71
N GLN A 69 -2.23 2.59 -17.72
CA GLN A 69 -2.10 3.95 -17.20
C GLN A 69 -0.69 4.46 -17.52
N GLU A 70 -0.55 5.30 -18.54
CA GLU A 70 0.77 5.73 -19.05
C GLU A 70 1.59 6.50 -18.00
N ASP A 71 0.92 7.30 -17.17
CA ASP A 71 1.56 8.18 -16.18
C ASP A 71 1.68 7.56 -14.78
N GLU A 72 1.44 6.24 -14.64
CA GLU A 72 1.47 5.60 -13.33
C GLU A 72 2.89 5.58 -12.73
N LYS A 73 3.01 6.15 -11.53
CA LYS A 73 4.29 6.26 -10.82
C LYS A 73 4.47 5.08 -9.87
N PHE A 74 5.67 4.51 -9.86
CA PHE A 74 6.08 3.47 -8.90
C PHE A 74 7.13 3.99 -7.92
N ASN A 75 6.99 5.25 -7.51
CA ASN A 75 7.99 5.97 -6.68
C ASN A 75 8.16 5.39 -5.27
N VAL A 76 7.23 4.55 -4.82
CA VAL A 76 7.30 3.83 -3.54
C VAL A 76 8.01 2.47 -3.65
N ALA A 77 8.35 2.01 -4.85
CA ALA A 77 9.04 0.74 -5.08
C ALA A 77 10.54 0.95 -5.36
N GLU A 78 11.39 0.72 -4.35
CA GLU A 78 12.87 0.75 -4.49
C GLU A 78 13.41 2.06 -5.13
N LYS A 79 14.11 1.99 -6.28
CA LYS A 79 14.56 3.19 -7.04
C LYS A 79 13.52 3.73 -8.01
N GLY A 80 12.35 3.11 -8.10
CA GLY A 80 11.27 3.46 -9.00
C GLY A 80 11.19 2.58 -10.25
N LEU A 81 10.40 3.05 -11.22
CA LEU A 81 10.06 2.34 -12.44
C LEU A 81 11.23 2.33 -13.44
N ASN A 82 11.53 1.17 -14.03
CA ASN A 82 12.35 1.06 -15.24
C ASN A 82 11.47 1.02 -16.50
N ARG A 83 10.48 0.12 -16.53
CA ARG A 83 9.52 -0.01 -17.64
C ARG A 83 8.15 -0.42 -17.12
N HIS A 84 7.10 0.07 -17.77
CA HIS A 84 5.71 -0.34 -17.59
C HIS A 84 5.15 -0.69 -18.95
N ILE A 85 4.69 -1.92 -19.13
CA ILE A 85 4.13 -2.41 -20.40
C ILE A 85 2.94 -3.32 -20.16
N GLN A 86 2.13 -3.54 -21.20
CA GLN A 86 1.12 -4.59 -21.20
C GLN A 86 1.62 -5.87 -21.88
N VAL A 87 1.26 -7.01 -21.32
CA VAL A 87 1.58 -8.35 -21.86
C VAL A 87 0.42 -9.30 -21.62
N ALA A 88 0.35 -10.41 -22.37
CA ALA A 88 -0.60 -11.47 -22.05
C ALA A 88 -0.08 -12.30 -20.86
N ILE A 89 -0.71 -12.17 -19.69
CA ILE A 89 -0.44 -12.98 -18.50
C ILE A 89 -1.39 -14.17 -18.52
N LYS A 90 -0.83 -15.35 -18.75
CA LYS A 90 -1.57 -16.60 -18.88
C LYS A 90 -1.57 -17.39 -17.58
N LYS A 91 -2.63 -18.17 -17.37
CA LYS A 91 -2.79 -19.08 -16.21
C LYS A 91 -2.55 -18.35 -14.88
N ALA A 92 -2.98 -17.09 -14.80
CA ALA A 92 -2.83 -16.28 -13.62
C ALA A 92 -3.93 -16.60 -12.61
N TYR A 93 -3.55 -17.02 -11.41
CA TYR A 93 -4.47 -17.14 -10.28
C TYR A 93 -3.74 -16.95 -8.95
N LEU A 94 -4.46 -16.32 -8.02
CA LEU A 94 -4.11 -16.22 -6.60
C LEU A 94 -5.36 -16.59 -5.80
N GLU A 95 -5.42 -17.85 -5.41
CA GLU A 95 -6.61 -18.47 -4.85
C GLU A 95 -6.29 -19.38 -3.67
N LYS A 96 -7.24 -19.42 -2.74
CA LYS A 96 -7.20 -20.28 -1.58
C LYS A 96 -8.20 -21.42 -1.76
N GLN A 97 -7.72 -22.66 -1.74
CA GLN A 97 -8.52 -23.89 -1.83
C GLN A 97 -8.27 -24.75 -0.60
N ASN A 98 -9.31 -25.09 0.17
CA ASN A 98 -9.19 -25.94 1.36
C ASN A 98 -8.09 -25.48 2.34
N ASN A 99 -8.00 -24.17 2.57
CA ASN A 99 -6.97 -23.55 3.39
C ASN A 99 -5.52 -23.71 2.88
N CYS A 100 -5.36 -23.93 1.57
CA CYS A 100 -4.10 -24.01 0.86
C CYS A 100 -4.05 -22.97 -0.26
N GLU A 101 -2.91 -22.30 -0.41
CA GLU A 101 -2.74 -21.36 -1.50
C GLU A 101 -2.34 -22.07 -2.79
N CYS A 102 -2.89 -21.56 -3.87
CA CYS A 102 -2.57 -21.92 -5.24
C CYS A 102 -2.24 -20.62 -5.98
N ILE A 103 -0.99 -20.51 -6.43
CA ILE A 103 -0.45 -19.35 -7.13
C ILE A 103 0.07 -19.82 -8.47
N SER A 104 -0.30 -19.12 -9.53
CA SER A 104 0.25 -19.36 -10.85
C SER A 104 0.29 -18.08 -11.65
N PHE A 105 1.30 -17.93 -12.49
CA PHE A 105 1.35 -16.95 -13.56
C PHE A 105 2.38 -17.36 -14.61
N SER A 106 2.11 -17.02 -15.86
CA SER A 106 3.01 -17.24 -16.99
C SER A 106 2.97 -16.05 -17.94
N PHE A 107 4.13 -15.49 -18.29
CA PHE A 107 4.21 -14.35 -19.21
C PHE A 107 5.59 -14.31 -19.89
N LYS A 108 5.78 -13.34 -20.77
CA LYS A 108 7.08 -13.03 -21.37
C LYS A 108 7.57 -11.70 -20.85
N ASP A 109 8.81 -11.66 -20.39
CA ASP A 109 9.43 -10.42 -19.92
C ASP A 109 9.94 -9.54 -21.08
N LEU A 110 10.56 -8.41 -20.76
CA LEU A 110 11.13 -7.47 -21.74
C LEU A 110 12.20 -8.08 -22.67
N GLU A 111 12.88 -9.13 -22.23
CA GLU A 111 13.88 -9.86 -23.02
C GLU A 111 13.24 -11.04 -23.77
N ASN A 112 11.90 -11.07 -23.86
CA ASN A 112 11.09 -12.13 -24.47
C ASN A 112 11.32 -13.51 -23.81
N ARG A 113 11.84 -13.55 -22.58
CA ARG A 113 12.07 -14.76 -21.82
C ARG A 113 10.77 -15.24 -21.20
N LYS A 114 10.53 -16.54 -21.29
CA LYS A 114 9.34 -17.14 -20.67
C LYS A 114 9.49 -17.18 -19.15
N ILE A 115 8.55 -16.61 -18.43
CA ILE A 115 8.47 -16.69 -16.97
C ILE A 115 7.30 -17.62 -16.64
N ASP A 116 7.54 -18.67 -15.85
CA ASP A 116 6.52 -19.63 -15.43
C ASP A 116 6.66 -19.86 -13.92
N PHE A 117 5.68 -19.44 -13.14
CA PHE A 117 5.67 -19.65 -11.70
C PHE A 117 4.41 -20.39 -11.31
N TYR A 118 4.57 -21.48 -10.58
CA TYR A 118 3.49 -22.27 -10.01
C TYR A 118 3.85 -22.72 -8.60
N ILE A 119 2.98 -22.43 -7.64
CA ILE A 119 3.13 -22.80 -6.24
C ILE A 119 1.78 -23.33 -5.76
N LYS A 120 1.74 -24.56 -5.25
CA LYS A 120 0.52 -25.15 -4.70
C LYS A 120 0.79 -25.86 -3.39
N GLU A 121 0.04 -25.49 -2.36
CA GLU A 121 0.05 -26.17 -1.07
C GLU A 121 -0.99 -27.32 -1.05
N PHE A 122 -0.69 -28.37 -0.29
CA PHE A 122 -1.55 -29.54 -0.11
C PHE A 122 -1.72 -29.94 1.37
N SER A 123 -1.43 -29.01 2.29
CA SER A 123 -1.39 -29.31 3.72
C SER A 123 -2.75 -29.19 4.39
N SER A 124 -3.17 -30.24 5.10
CA SER A 124 -4.34 -30.23 5.98
C SER A 124 -4.16 -29.42 7.28
N LYS A 125 -2.92 -29.00 7.60
CA LYS A 125 -2.65 -28.24 8.81
C LYS A 125 -3.12 -26.79 8.65
N LYS A 126 -3.82 -26.27 9.65
CA LYS A 126 -4.19 -24.85 9.70
C LYS A 126 -2.97 -23.98 9.97
N SER A 127 -3.06 -22.73 9.53
CA SER A 127 -2.15 -21.64 9.86
C SER A 127 -2.94 -20.54 10.55
N ILE A 128 -2.28 -19.80 11.43
CA ILE A 128 -2.79 -18.56 12.01
C ILE A 128 -2.14 -17.44 11.18
N PRO A 129 -2.86 -16.84 10.20
CA PRO A 129 -2.35 -15.70 9.46
C PRO A 129 -2.30 -14.47 10.37
N MET A 130 -1.66 -13.39 9.94
CA MET A 130 -1.61 -12.12 10.67
C MET A 130 -2.14 -10.97 9.82
N ASN A 131 -2.46 -9.85 10.44
CA ASN A 131 -2.69 -8.59 9.73
C ASN A 131 -1.39 -7.80 9.71
N LEU A 132 -1.11 -7.11 8.61
CA LEU A 132 0.14 -6.40 8.40
C LEU A 132 -0.08 -5.07 7.69
N LEU A 133 0.40 -3.96 8.26
CA LEU A 133 0.70 -2.76 7.50
C LEU A 133 2.06 -2.95 6.83
N ALA A 134 2.08 -3.09 5.51
CA ALA A 134 3.31 -3.35 4.78
C ALA A 134 4.23 -2.11 4.84
N PRO A 135 5.55 -2.28 5.08
CA PRO A 135 6.49 -1.18 5.24
C PRO A 135 6.98 -0.64 3.88
N ILE A 136 6.08 -0.48 2.90
CA ILE A 136 6.44 -0.12 1.53
C ILE A 136 7.05 1.28 1.45
N GLY A 137 6.66 2.20 2.33
CA GLY A 137 7.23 3.54 2.40
C GLY A 137 8.60 3.62 3.09
N TYR A 138 9.09 2.57 3.74
CA TYR A 138 10.32 2.65 4.54
C TYR A 138 11.54 3.11 3.71
N GLY A 139 11.67 2.61 2.48
CA GLY A 139 12.78 2.91 1.58
C GLY A 139 12.60 4.15 0.71
N SER A 140 11.43 4.80 0.74
CA SER A 140 11.12 5.90 -0.18
C SER A 140 11.96 7.14 0.12
N LYS A 141 12.65 7.68 -0.89
CA LYS A 141 13.49 8.89 -0.76
C LYS A 141 12.68 10.18 -0.91
N ASN A 142 11.79 10.21 -1.90
CA ASN A 142 10.97 11.38 -2.25
C ASN A 142 9.50 10.95 -2.38
N PRO A 143 8.84 10.57 -1.28
CA PRO A 143 7.43 10.19 -1.33
C PRO A 143 6.55 11.38 -1.72
N ASN A 144 5.52 11.14 -2.52
CA ASN A 144 4.46 12.10 -2.83
C ASN A 144 3.17 11.82 -2.05
N PHE A 145 3.13 10.78 -1.21
CA PHE A 145 2.04 10.47 -0.28
C PHE A 145 2.55 9.60 0.87
N LEU A 146 1.76 9.43 1.93
CA LEU A 146 1.97 8.38 2.94
C LEU A 146 1.29 7.08 2.49
N PRO A 147 2.06 6.03 2.13
CA PRO A 147 1.48 4.78 1.62
C PRO A 147 0.99 3.88 2.75
N LEU A 148 -0.31 3.60 2.82
CA LEU A 148 -0.88 2.72 3.84
C LEU A 148 -1.41 1.45 3.17
N PHE A 149 -0.56 0.43 3.12
CA PHE A 149 -0.90 -0.84 2.50
C PHE A 149 -1.26 -1.89 3.55
N PHE A 150 -2.56 -2.02 3.80
CA PHE A 150 -3.12 -2.95 4.75
C PHE A 150 -3.29 -4.33 4.09
N MET A 151 -2.59 -5.33 4.62
CA MET A 151 -2.66 -6.72 4.19
C MET A 151 -3.35 -7.56 5.25
N TYR A 152 -4.58 -7.98 4.98
CA TYR A 152 -5.36 -8.81 5.88
C TYR A 152 -5.07 -10.28 5.63
N ASN A 153 -5.13 -11.08 6.69
CA ASN A 153 -4.86 -12.53 6.60
C ASN A 153 -3.55 -12.85 5.88
N PHE A 154 -2.53 -12.01 6.08
CA PHE A 154 -1.18 -12.19 5.58
C PHE A 154 -0.55 -13.47 6.14
N ASP A 155 0.02 -14.30 5.27
CA ASP A 155 0.79 -15.47 5.66
C ASP A 155 1.92 -15.74 4.67
N PHE A 156 2.81 -16.65 5.07
CA PHE A 156 3.88 -17.17 4.25
C PHE A 156 3.53 -18.54 3.70
N ILE A 157 3.99 -18.83 2.49
CA ILE A 157 3.82 -20.15 1.87
C ILE A 157 4.51 -21.22 2.73
N ARG A 158 3.77 -22.28 3.07
CA ARG A 158 4.30 -23.44 3.81
C ARG A 158 5.34 -24.17 2.99
N LYS A 159 6.32 -24.75 3.68
CA LYS A 159 7.37 -25.54 3.04
C LYS A 159 6.99 -27.01 2.86
N LYS A 160 6.31 -27.59 3.84
CA LYS A 160 5.93 -29.01 3.83
C LYS A 160 4.64 -29.18 3.03
N TYR A 161 4.60 -30.19 2.16
CA TYR A 161 3.46 -30.47 1.29
C TYR A 161 3.15 -29.31 0.33
N THR A 162 4.20 -28.79 -0.31
CA THR A 162 4.08 -27.69 -1.27
C THR A 162 4.85 -28.05 -2.53
N GLN A 163 4.17 -28.00 -3.67
CA GLN A 163 4.78 -28.10 -5.00
C GLN A 163 5.20 -26.70 -5.44
N ILE A 164 6.44 -26.57 -5.92
CA ILE A 164 6.99 -25.31 -6.43
C ILE A 164 7.68 -25.59 -7.75
N GLU A 165 7.20 -24.92 -8.79
CA GLU A 165 7.76 -24.93 -10.12
C GLU A 165 7.91 -23.48 -10.57
N CYS A 166 9.07 -22.90 -10.30
CA CYS A 166 9.42 -21.55 -10.73
C CYS A 166 10.53 -21.65 -11.78
N LYS A 167 10.32 -21.06 -12.95
CA LYS A 167 11.26 -21.05 -14.06
C LYS A 167 11.31 -19.68 -14.73
N ILE A 168 12.50 -19.33 -15.17
CA ILE A 168 12.77 -18.23 -16.09
C ILE A 168 13.55 -18.87 -17.25
N GLU A 169 12.93 -18.89 -18.43
CA GLU A 169 13.28 -19.78 -19.53
C GLU A 169 13.34 -21.23 -19.04
N ASP A 170 14.45 -21.93 -19.31
CA ASP A 170 14.68 -23.29 -18.84
C ASP A 170 15.33 -23.36 -17.45
N LYS A 171 15.70 -22.20 -16.88
CA LYS A 171 16.37 -22.14 -15.58
C LYS A 171 15.37 -22.23 -14.43
N LYS A 172 15.49 -23.28 -13.63
CA LYS A 172 14.77 -23.42 -12.36
C LYS A 172 15.20 -22.35 -11.36
N ILE A 173 14.22 -21.63 -10.80
CA ILE A 173 14.41 -20.62 -9.76
C ILE A 173 14.13 -21.23 -8.40
N LYS A 174 15.02 -20.96 -7.44
CA LYS A 174 14.87 -21.40 -6.05
C LYS A 174 14.42 -20.23 -5.20
N ILE A 175 13.17 -20.25 -4.77
CA ILE A 175 12.61 -19.22 -3.91
C ILE A 175 13.23 -19.25 -2.51
N ASP A 176 13.26 -18.09 -1.86
CA ASP A 176 13.91 -17.94 -0.56
C ASP A 176 13.15 -18.64 0.56
N LYS A 177 13.90 -19.15 1.54
CA LYS A 177 13.35 -19.77 2.75
C LYS A 177 13.25 -18.74 3.86
N PHE A 178 12.14 -18.76 4.60
CA PHE A 178 12.02 -18.01 5.85
C PHE A 178 12.82 -18.75 6.94
N PHE A 179 13.52 -17.98 7.78
CA PHE A 179 14.56 -18.53 8.65
C PHE A 179 14.00 -19.20 9.92
N MET A 180 12.80 -18.83 10.35
CA MET A 180 12.16 -19.35 11.56
C MET A 180 10.83 -20.04 11.25
N PRO A 181 10.42 -21.06 12.01
CA PRO A 181 9.10 -21.65 11.87
C PRO A 181 8.01 -20.68 12.34
N MET A 182 6.85 -20.75 11.70
CA MET A 182 5.62 -20.07 12.12
C MET A 182 4.54 -21.10 12.39
N ASN A 183 3.92 -21.05 13.56
CA ASN A 183 2.93 -22.04 13.99
C ASN A 183 3.49 -23.48 13.92
N MET A 184 4.75 -23.66 14.34
CA MET A 184 5.54 -24.90 14.24
C MET A 184 5.70 -25.46 12.81
N GLN A 185 5.55 -24.61 11.79
CA GLN A 185 5.67 -24.98 10.38
C GLN A 185 6.72 -24.11 9.69
N PHE A 186 7.68 -24.74 9.02
CA PHE A 186 8.65 -24.03 8.19
C PHE A 186 7.96 -23.40 6.98
N ARG A 187 8.43 -22.21 6.60
CA ARG A 187 7.87 -21.40 5.51
C ARG A 187 8.92 -21.05 4.46
N TYR A 188 8.47 -20.77 3.25
CA TYR A 188 9.22 -19.96 2.30
C TYR A 188 9.05 -18.48 2.65
N TYR A 189 9.94 -17.62 2.14
CA TYR A 189 9.81 -16.17 2.28
C TYR A 189 8.81 -15.56 1.27
N ALA A 190 8.27 -16.42 0.39
CA ALA A 190 7.09 -16.10 -0.39
C ALA A 190 5.91 -15.86 0.55
N ARG A 191 5.23 -14.74 0.34
CA ARG A 191 4.24 -14.17 1.26
C ARG A 191 3.08 -13.60 0.48
N TYR A 192 1.88 -13.71 1.02
CA TYR A 192 0.67 -13.38 0.30
C TYR A 192 -0.40 -12.79 1.21
N SER A 193 -1.36 -12.12 0.61
CA SER A 193 -2.63 -11.77 1.21
C SER A 193 -3.72 -11.84 0.16
N ASN A 194 -4.88 -12.38 0.54
CA ASN A 194 -6.07 -12.49 -0.30
C ASN A 194 -7.06 -11.34 -0.06
N GLN A 195 -6.69 -10.36 0.77
CA GLN A 195 -7.49 -9.16 1.05
C GLN A 195 -6.55 -8.01 1.38
N CYS A 196 -6.46 -7.06 0.46
CA CYS A 196 -5.57 -5.92 0.54
C CYS A 196 -6.34 -4.62 0.38
N GLU A 197 -5.87 -3.57 1.04
CA GLU A 197 -6.37 -2.20 0.93
C GLU A 197 -5.17 -1.26 0.86
N LEU A 198 -5.01 -0.55 -0.24
CA LEU A 198 -3.93 0.44 -0.40
C LEU A 198 -4.54 1.84 -0.41
N LEU A 199 -4.20 2.62 0.62
CA LEU A 199 -4.56 4.01 0.76
C LEU A 199 -3.35 4.91 0.55
N GLU A 200 -3.48 5.91 -0.30
CA GLU A 200 -2.52 7.00 -0.46
C GLU A 200 -3.03 8.21 0.31
N PHE A 201 -2.39 8.56 1.41
CA PHE A 201 -2.84 9.68 2.25
C PHE A 201 -2.03 10.95 2.00
N ALA A 202 -2.73 12.07 1.83
CA ALA A 202 -2.22 13.41 1.55
C ALA A 202 -1.25 13.41 0.34
N ASN A 203 -1.81 13.11 -0.83
CA ASN A 203 -1.06 13.11 -2.09
C ASN A 203 -0.67 14.55 -2.51
N THR A 204 0.59 14.74 -2.90
CA THR A 204 1.21 16.04 -3.21
C THR A 204 1.29 16.35 -4.71
N ASP A 205 0.67 15.56 -5.57
CA ASP A 205 0.78 15.73 -7.03
C ASP A 205 0.02 16.96 -7.55
N SER A 206 -0.88 17.55 -6.75
CA SER A 206 -1.63 18.75 -7.15
C SER A 206 -0.87 20.05 -6.85
N LEU A 207 -0.87 20.98 -7.80
CA LEU A 207 -0.31 22.33 -7.67
C LEU A 207 -1.35 23.39 -7.25
N SER A 208 -2.62 22.99 -7.15
CA SER A 208 -3.74 23.86 -6.74
C SER A 208 -4.64 23.13 -5.77
N PHE A 209 -5.30 23.87 -4.88
CA PHE A 209 -6.28 23.28 -3.97
C PHE A 209 -7.61 23.04 -4.68
N VAL A 210 -8.34 22.03 -4.21
CA VAL A 210 -9.66 21.68 -4.73
C VAL A 210 -10.72 22.39 -3.89
N GLU A 211 -11.57 23.17 -4.56
CA GLU A 211 -12.74 23.80 -3.95
C GLU A 211 -13.99 23.00 -4.26
N VAL A 212 -14.80 22.76 -3.23
CA VAL A 212 -16.01 21.96 -3.33
C VAL A 212 -17.19 22.67 -2.69
N ASP A 213 -18.36 22.43 -3.25
CA ASP A 213 -19.64 22.72 -2.61
C ASP A 213 -20.02 21.49 -1.77
N LEU A 214 -20.51 21.74 -0.55
CA LEU A 214 -20.91 20.66 0.36
C LEU A 214 -22.40 20.38 0.22
N ASP A 215 -22.75 19.09 0.31
CA ASP A 215 -24.11 18.63 0.55
C ASP A 215 -24.20 18.11 1.99
N ASN A 216 -25.05 18.72 2.82
CA ASN A 216 -25.20 18.40 4.25
C ASN A 216 -23.86 18.28 5.01
N ASN A 217 -22.97 19.27 4.83
CA ASN A 217 -21.62 19.31 5.39
C ASN A 217 -20.68 18.18 4.90
N SER A 218 -21.02 17.50 3.81
CA SER A 218 -20.21 16.43 3.23
C SER A 218 -19.87 16.70 1.77
N TYR A 219 -18.78 16.10 1.30
CA TYR A 219 -18.42 16.04 -0.12
C TYR A 219 -17.91 14.65 -0.45
N ILE A 220 -18.36 14.08 -1.58
CA ILE A 220 -17.97 12.73 -2.00
C ILE A 220 -17.24 12.82 -3.35
N ASP A 221 -16.01 12.31 -3.38
CA ASP A 221 -15.27 12.02 -4.61
C ASP A 221 -15.08 10.51 -4.75
N LYS A 222 -15.77 9.91 -5.72
CA LYS A 222 -15.80 8.46 -5.95
C LYS A 222 -16.22 7.69 -4.69
N ASN A 223 -15.27 7.01 -4.03
CA ASN A 223 -15.48 6.23 -2.82
C ASN A 223 -14.92 6.92 -1.56
N ILE A 224 -14.60 8.21 -1.64
CA ILE A 224 -13.99 8.97 -0.55
C ILE A 224 -14.93 10.10 -0.17
N GLU A 225 -15.38 10.08 1.07
CA GLU A 225 -16.28 11.05 1.66
C GLU A 225 -15.52 11.92 2.65
N TYR A 226 -15.64 13.23 2.50
CA TYR A 226 -15.09 14.26 3.36
C TYR A 226 -16.23 14.87 4.17
N ILE A 227 -16.11 14.85 5.50
CA ILE A 227 -17.13 15.35 6.42
C ILE A 227 -16.58 16.55 7.17
N PHE A 228 -17.34 17.63 7.16
CA PHE A 228 -16.99 18.91 7.78
C PHE A 228 -17.95 19.20 8.95
N GLU A 229 -17.47 19.89 9.98
CA GLU A 229 -18.36 20.43 11.03
C GLU A 229 -18.85 21.83 10.66
N GLU A 230 -17.98 22.62 10.05
CA GLU A 230 -18.21 23.99 9.60
C GLU A 230 -17.38 24.24 8.33
N SER A 231 -17.56 25.39 7.69
CA SER A 231 -16.78 25.75 6.51
C SER A 231 -15.27 25.65 6.79
N ASN A 232 -14.56 24.88 5.96
CA ASN A 232 -13.12 24.60 6.07
C ASN A 232 -12.68 23.94 7.39
N SER A 233 -13.61 23.31 8.11
CA SER A 233 -13.36 22.56 9.35
C SER A 233 -13.61 21.06 9.13
N LEU A 234 -12.61 20.36 8.60
CA LEU A 234 -12.70 18.94 8.26
C LEU A 234 -12.62 18.09 9.54
N SER A 235 -13.65 17.30 9.81
CA SER A 235 -13.71 16.42 10.99
C SER A 235 -13.24 15.00 10.67
N LYS A 236 -13.61 14.48 9.49
CA LYS A 236 -13.37 13.09 9.10
C LYS A 236 -13.24 12.93 7.58
N ILE A 237 -12.42 11.96 7.17
CA ILE A 237 -12.43 11.39 5.82
C ILE A 237 -12.81 9.90 5.94
N ILE A 238 -13.76 9.44 5.15
CA ILE A 238 -14.19 8.04 5.09
C ILE A 238 -13.87 7.50 3.70
N VAL A 239 -13.11 6.41 3.66
CA VAL A 239 -12.86 5.66 2.44
C VAL A 239 -13.79 4.46 2.47
N HIS A 240 -14.81 4.49 1.62
CA HIS A 240 -15.79 3.42 1.47
C HIS A 240 -15.19 2.28 0.66
N LEU A 241 -15.28 1.07 1.20
CA LEU A 241 -14.75 -0.15 0.61
C LEU A 241 -15.90 -1.14 0.37
N GLU A 242 -15.68 -2.14 -0.48
CA GLU A 242 -16.64 -3.24 -0.67
C GLU A 242 -16.95 -3.97 0.64
N ASP A 243 -15.93 -4.09 1.51
CA ASP A 243 -16.02 -4.78 2.80
C ASP A 243 -15.49 -3.85 3.90
N GLY A 244 -16.35 -2.92 4.33
CA GLY A 244 -16.09 -2.00 5.44
C GLY A 244 -15.63 -0.61 4.98
N LYS A 245 -14.79 0.04 5.79
CA LYS A 245 -14.29 1.39 5.54
C LYS A 245 -12.97 1.63 6.26
N ILE A 246 -12.23 2.63 5.80
CA ILE A 246 -11.12 3.23 6.53
C ILE A 246 -11.54 4.65 6.93
N GLU A 247 -11.41 4.98 8.21
CA GLU A 247 -11.72 6.33 8.71
C GLU A 247 -10.44 7.09 9.09
N ILE A 248 -10.31 8.32 8.63
CA ILE A 248 -9.29 9.27 9.07
C ILE A 248 -10.01 10.35 9.89
N ASN A 249 -9.73 10.41 11.18
CA ASN A 249 -10.41 11.30 12.13
C ASN A 249 -9.45 12.39 12.60
N PHE A 250 -9.95 13.63 12.77
CA PHE A 250 -9.20 14.75 13.30
C PHE A 250 -9.80 15.20 14.64
N SER A 251 -8.96 15.38 15.67
CA SER A 251 -9.37 15.89 16.98
C SER A 251 -8.41 16.95 17.53
N PRO A 252 -8.84 18.22 17.72
CA PRO A 252 -10.10 18.79 17.23
C PRO A 252 -10.22 18.72 15.69
N CYS A 253 -11.30 19.20 15.09
CA CYS A 253 -11.41 19.27 13.63
C CYS A 253 -10.26 20.04 13.00
N PHE A 254 -9.85 19.59 11.82
CA PHE A 254 -8.82 20.22 11.00
C PHE A 254 -9.39 21.51 10.39
N ASN A 255 -9.22 22.62 11.12
CA ASN A 255 -9.84 23.90 10.80
C ASN A 255 -8.84 24.87 10.13
N MET A 256 -9.02 25.09 8.83
CA MET A 256 -8.14 25.94 8.02
C MET A 256 -8.41 27.45 8.18
N ASN A 257 -9.42 27.85 8.97
CA ASN A 257 -9.71 29.26 9.21
C ASN A 257 -8.90 29.85 10.37
N LYS A 258 -8.24 29.02 11.19
CA LYS A 258 -7.53 29.47 12.39
C LYS A 258 -6.33 28.59 12.72
N ASN A 259 -5.43 29.13 13.54
CA ASN A 259 -4.32 28.34 14.08
C ASN A 259 -4.87 27.22 14.95
N THR A 260 -4.52 25.97 14.60
CA THR A 260 -5.05 24.78 15.26
C THR A 260 -3.94 23.74 15.38
N LYS A 261 -3.88 23.06 16.53
CA LYS A 261 -3.07 21.87 16.72
C LYS A 261 -3.96 20.74 17.21
N GLY A 262 -3.68 19.53 16.75
CA GLY A 262 -4.49 18.38 17.11
C GLY A 262 -3.85 17.06 16.74
N ILE A 263 -4.66 16.02 16.83
CA ILE A 263 -4.31 14.64 16.54
C ILE A 263 -5.11 14.19 15.33
N PHE A 264 -4.48 13.45 14.42
CA PHE A 264 -5.17 12.68 13.41
C PHE A 264 -5.03 11.19 13.71
N LYS A 265 -6.05 10.40 13.35
CA LYS A 265 -6.06 8.95 13.55
C LYS A 265 -6.64 8.23 12.34
N ILE A 266 -5.87 7.29 11.78
CA ILE A 266 -6.25 6.46 10.64
C ILE A 266 -6.63 5.07 11.14
N CYS A 267 -7.90 4.74 10.98
CA CYS A 267 -8.58 3.57 11.52
C CYS A 267 -9.10 2.69 10.36
N PRO A 268 -8.34 1.68 9.91
CA PRO A 268 -8.88 0.56 9.15
C PRO A 268 -9.78 -0.33 10.05
N LYS A 269 -10.12 -1.55 9.60
CA LYS A 269 -10.83 -2.51 10.46
C LYS A 269 -10.10 -2.74 11.77
N LYS A 270 -10.86 -2.97 12.85
CA LYS A 270 -10.35 -3.01 14.23
C LYS A 270 -9.19 -3.99 14.41
N GLU A 271 -9.25 -5.14 13.75
CA GLU A 271 -8.23 -6.20 13.78
C GLU A 271 -6.90 -5.83 13.08
N MET A 272 -6.88 -4.78 12.27
CA MET A 272 -5.66 -4.23 11.67
C MET A 272 -4.95 -3.26 12.63
N GLY A 273 -5.67 -2.71 13.61
CA GLY A 273 -5.14 -1.67 14.49
C GLY A 273 -5.27 -0.28 13.88
N TYR A 274 -4.35 0.64 14.20
CA TYR A 274 -4.46 2.03 13.74
C TYR A 274 -3.09 2.74 13.65
N LEU A 275 -3.08 3.85 12.92
CA LEU A 275 -2.00 4.84 12.92
C LEU A 275 -2.53 6.14 13.54
N GLU A 276 -1.70 6.86 14.26
CA GLU A 276 -2.03 8.20 14.76
C GLU A 276 -0.87 9.15 14.56
N GLY A 277 -1.13 10.44 14.71
CA GLY A 277 -0.10 11.47 14.63
C GLY A 277 -0.66 12.82 15.02
N ILE A 278 0.18 13.83 14.88
CA ILE A 278 -0.20 15.21 15.15
C ILE A 278 -0.34 16.01 13.86
N TYR A 279 -1.20 17.01 13.91
CA TYR A 279 -1.27 18.04 12.87
C TYR A 279 -1.15 19.42 13.49
N GLU A 280 -0.65 20.36 12.70
CA GLU A 280 -0.58 21.78 13.03
C GLU A 280 -0.95 22.61 11.79
N ILE A 281 -1.78 23.62 12.01
CA ILE A 281 -2.22 24.59 11.01
C ILE A 281 -1.83 25.97 11.55
N ASN A 282 -1.13 26.75 10.72
CA ASN A 282 -0.85 28.15 10.97
C ASN A 282 -1.38 28.96 9.80
N ARG A 283 -2.29 29.89 10.06
CA ARG A 283 -2.86 30.80 9.06
C ARG A 283 -2.28 32.19 9.25
N ASP A 284 -1.78 32.74 8.16
CA ASP A 284 -1.31 34.12 8.04
C ASP A 284 -1.99 34.76 6.84
N GLN A 285 -3.06 35.53 7.10
CA GLN A 285 -3.91 36.13 6.07
C GLN A 285 -4.44 35.11 5.05
N ASP A 286 -3.96 35.19 3.80
CA ASP A 286 -4.30 34.31 2.68
C ASP A 286 -3.39 33.09 2.55
N LYS A 287 -2.41 32.94 3.45
CA LYS A 287 -1.51 31.80 3.48
C LYS A 287 -1.86 30.84 4.60
N ILE A 288 -1.87 29.55 4.29
CA ILE A 288 -2.09 28.47 5.25
C ILE A 288 -0.88 27.54 5.20
N TYR A 289 -0.26 27.32 6.35
CA TYR A 289 0.83 26.39 6.54
C TYR A 289 0.32 25.19 7.33
N ILE A 290 0.43 24.01 6.73
CA ILE A 290 -0.03 22.74 7.30
C ILE A 290 1.19 21.85 7.55
N LYS A 291 1.19 21.18 8.70
CA LYS A 291 2.15 20.15 9.05
C LYS A 291 1.43 18.91 9.58
N LEU A 292 1.76 17.72 9.07
CA LEU A 292 1.34 16.43 9.64
C LEU A 292 2.55 15.57 9.97
N VAL A 293 2.54 14.93 11.13
CA VAL A 293 3.59 14.00 11.55
C VAL A 293 2.95 12.76 12.18
N PRO A 294 3.01 11.58 11.52
CA PRO A 294 2.69 10.32 12.17
C PRO A 294 3.53 10.12 13.43
N GLN A 295 2.88 9.82 14.55
CA GLN A 295 3.53 9.55 15.83
C GLN A 295 3.23 8.13 16.27
N ASN A 296 4.05 7.58 17.17
CA ASN A 296 3.86 6.24 17.75
C ASN A 296 3.89 5.05 16.77
N GLY A 297 3.86 5.32 15.46
CA GLY A 297 3.94 4.33 14.41
C GLY A 297 2.63 3.60 14.25
N TRP A 298 2.67 2.39 13.70
CA TRP A 298 1.50 1.53 13.60
C TRP A 298 1.28 0.76 14.91
N ASN A 299 0.10 0.96 15.49
CA ASN A 299 -0.38 0.21 16.65
C ASN A 299 -1.09 -1.06 16.17
N ALA A 300 -0.32 -2.11 15.91
CA ALA A 300 -0.80 -3.39 15.43
C ALA A 300 -1.63 -4.16 16.49
N VAL A 301 -2.54 -5.02 16.02
CA VAL A 301 -3.31 -5.96 16.85
C VAL A 301 -2.83 -7.40 16.57
N PRO A 302 -1.81 -7.90 17.30
CA PRO A 302 -1.32 -9.26 17.10
C PRO A 302 -2.33 -10.29 17.62
N ASN A 303 -2.49 -11.38 16.88
CA ASN A 303 -3.42 -12.47 17.16
C ASN A 303 -2.74 -13.77 17.64
N SER A 304 -1.42 -13.75 17.85
CA SER A 304 -0.64 -14.88 18.36
C SER A 304 0.63 -14.39 19.06
N PHE A 305 1.30 -15.28 19.80
CA PHE A 305 2.59 -14.95 20.43
C PHE A 305 3.67 -14.59 19.39
N ILE A 306 3.74 -15.33 18.28
CA ILE A 306 4.72 -15.09 17.21
C ILE A 306 4.47 -13.73 16.56
N THR A 307 3.20 -13.41 16.27
CA THR A 307 2.84 -12.12 15.65
C THR A 307 3.09 -10.96 16.61
N LYS A 308 2.90 -11.15 17.93
CA LYS A 308 3.31 -10.17 18.94
C LYS A 308 4.81 -9.89 18.94
N LEU A 309 5.64 -10.91 18.70
CA LEU A 309 7.10 -10.74 18.58
C LEU A 309 7.48 -10.00 17.28
N ILE A 310 6.90 -10.38 16.15
CA ILE A 310 7.17 -9.76 14.84
C ILE A 310 6.69 -8.30 14.83
N LEU A 311 5.50 -8.03 15.37
CA LEU A 311 4.82 -6.73 15.36
C LEU A 311 5.02 -5.94 16.65
N ASN A 312 6.16 -6.14 17.33
CA ASN A 312 6.49 -5.34 18.49
C ASN A 312 6.66 -3.85 18.08
N LYS A 313 6.45 -2.92 19.02
CA LYS A 313 6.53 -1.46 18.76
C LYS A 313 7.91 -0.99 18.27
N ASN A 314 8.95 -1.82 18.42
CA ASN A 314 10.30 -1.55 17.95
C ASN A 314 10.63 -2.15 16.58
N SER A 315 9.74 -2.96 16.02
CA SER A 315 9.92 -3.56 14.70
C SER A 315 9.84 -2.50 13.60
N ILE A 316 10.47 -2.80 12.46
CA ILE A 316 10.38 -1.98 11.26
C ILE A 316 8.92 -1.79 10.81
N PHE A 317 8.11 -2.84 10.91
CA PHE A 317 6.68 -2.84 10.56
C PHE A 317 5.89 -1.80 11.33
N CYS A 318 6.20 -1.64 12.62
CA CYS A 318 5.48 -0.68 13.47
C CYS A 318 6.11 0.71 13.46
N LYS A 319 7.41 0.86 13.16
CA LYS A 319 8.11 2.15 13.30
C LYS A 319 8.16 3.00 12.04
N TRP A 320 8.17 2.40 10.85
CA TRP A 320 8.61 3.10 9.64
C TRP A 320 7.85 4.41 9.35
N CYS A 321 6.53 4.47 9.60
CA CYS A 321 5.73 5.67 9.36
C CYS A 321 6.18 6.89 10.19
N LYS A 322 6.85 6.69 11.34
CA LYS A 322 7.29 7.79 12.23
C LYS A 322 8.29 8.73 11.57
N ASN A 323 8.94 8.27 10.51
CA ASN A 323 9.96 9.04 9.82
C ASN A 323 9.36 10.00 8.78
N TYR A 324 8.05 9.91 8.53
CA TYR A 324 7.35 10.76 7.59
C TYR A 324 6.97 12.11 8.22
N GLU A 325 7.07 13.17 7.44
CA GLU A 325 6.62 14.51 7.80
C GLU A 325 6.05 15.18 6.56
N TYR A 326 4.77 15.54 6.61
CA TYR A 326 4.09 16.30 5.57
C TYR A 326 4.17 17.79 5.89
N ILE A 327 4.46 18.59 4.88
CA ILE A 327 4.41 20.05 4.96
C ILE A 327 3.71 20.56 3.71
N GLU A 328 2.77 21.47 3.89
CA GLU A 328 2.04 22.12 2.81
C GLU A 328 1.88 23.63 3.07
N GLU A 329 2.10 24.43 2.03
CA GLU A 329 1.76 25.85 1.97
C GLU A 329 0.67 26.04 0.92
N ILE A 330 -0.46 26.63 1.33
CA ILE A 330 -1.56 27.03 0.47
C ILE A 330 -1.58 28.57 0.41
N ASP A 331 -1.49 29.13 -0.78
CA ASP A 331 -1.70 30.56 -1.05
C ASP A 331 -3.07 30.73 -1.72
N ILE A 332 -4.07 31.14 -0.94
CA ILE A 332 -5.47 31.27 -1.38
C ILE A 332 -5.58 32.30 -2.50
N SER A 333 -4.88 33.43 -2.36
CA SER A 333 -4.91 34.54 -3.32
C SER A 333 -4.40 34.12 -4.70
N LYS A 334 -3.38 33.25 -4.74
CA LYS A 334 -2.76 32.76 -5.98
C LYS A 334 -3.28 31.42 -6.46
N ARG A 335 -4.20 30.79 -5.71
CA ARG A 335 -4.67 29.42 -5.95
C ARG A 335 -3.54 28.39 -6.07
N LEU A 336 -2.48 28.57 -5.29
CA LEU A 336 -1.25 27.79 -5.37
C LEU A 336 -1.11 26.88 -4.15
N VAL A 337 -0.70 25.64 -4.39
CA VAL A 337 -0.34 24.67 -3.36
C VAL A 337 1.10 24.22 -3.56
N ARG A 338 1.86 24.16 -2.47
CA ARG A 338 3.19 23.57 -2.41
C ARG A 338 3.23 22.57 -1.26
N ALA A 339 3.14 21.29 -1.58
CA ALA A 339 3.16 20.22 -0.60
C ALA A 339 4.36 19.29 -0.82
N LYS A 340 4.86 18.69 0.26
CA LYS A 340 5.88 17.64 0.20
C LYS A 340 5.79 16.71 1.39
N TRP A 341 6.22 15.47 1.19
CA TRP A 341 6.59 14.57 2.27
C TRP A 341 8.11 14.49 2.40
N ASN A 342 8.61 14.63 3.62
CA ASN A 342 9.98 14.28 3.98
C ASN A 342 9.97 12.89 4.64
N ASN A 343 10.92 12.02 4.29
CA ASN A 343 11.15 10.74 4.98
C ASN A 343 12.55 10.72 5.61
N LYS A 344 12.59 10.78 6.94
CA LYS A 344 13.82 10.83 7.76
C LYS A 344 14.46 9.46 8.00
N CYS A 345 14.02 8.41 7.29
CA CYS A 345 14.61 7.06 7.38
C CYS A 345 16.09 7.01 6.96
N ARG A 346 16.64 8.07 6.34
CA ARG A 346 18.06 8.21 5.98
C ARG A 346 18.53 9.64 6.13
#